data_AF-A0AB37SU71-F1
#
_entry.id   AF-A0AB37SU71-F1
#
_cell.length_a   1.000
_cell.length_b   1.000
_cell.length_c   1.000
_cell.angle_alpha   90.00
_cell.angle_beta   90.00
_cell.angle_gamma   90.00
#
_symmetry.space_group_name_H-M   'P 1'
#
loop_
_entity.id
_entity.type
_entity.pdbx_description
1 polymer ?
#
loop_
_entity_poly.entity_id
_entity_poly.type
_entity_poly.pdbx_seq_one_letter_code
_entity_poly.pdbx_strand_id
1 'polypeptide(L)'
;MTEPTMFQVRVRAPIDEVWQALVDPGALRTWLSEYAEVDLPSRYEFWGRYTPEGDRPRQRLLLADGKVLRFAWILGETETVVEIALTEDGGATSLSFSQTGLPDYAAMLADPDSPLGMMYTFWALSVANLVDHVEGRPLTARCDLTSPLMNEELRIDAPRGEVYSSIADPTVFTRWFGARIEAETHVGGRWAMGSLENDPDPAKIVDLVPDSKMSLAYEDGIVASWELEDSGGGTKLTFVQSGFSEGNPPYGMWMGWLSGLAELRRFHEVDPWLPIWVDVHLEGTPEGLITLDGK
;
A
#
# COMPACT_ATOMS: atom_id res chain seq x y z
N MET A 1 23.77 -6.41 8.49
CA MET A 1 22.38 -6.18 8.92
C MET A 1 21.91 -4.99 8.12
N THR A 2 20.80 -5.15 7.43
CA THR A 2 20.16 -4.05 6.71
C THR A 2 19.65 -3.00 7.69
N GLU A 3 19.54 -1.76 7.23
CA GLU A 3 18.87 -0.70 7.95
C GLU A 3 17.36 -1.03 8.08
N PRO A 4 16.69 -0.57 9.15
CA PRO A 4 15.26 -0.76 9.27
C PRO A 4 14.52 -0.04 8.13
N THR A 5 13.49 -0.68 7.59
CA THR A 5 12.49 0.04 6.79
C THR A 5 11.72 0.98 7.71
N MET A 6 11.52 2.23 7.31
CA MET A 6 10.84 3.23 8.11
C MET A 6 9.87 4.05 7.27
N PHE A 7 8.75 4.46 7.85
CA PHE A 7 7.89 5.48 7.25
C PHE A 7 7.33 6.41 8.32
N GLN A 8 7.10 7.66 7.91
CA GLN A 8 6.39 8.66 8.70
C GLN A 8 5.07 8.98 8.01
N VAL A 9 3.98 8.98 8.76
CA VAL A 9 2.62 9.04 8.23
C VAL A 9 1.80 10.08 8.98
N ARG A 10 1.05 10.87 8.22
CA ARG A 10 0.07 11.83 8.74
C ARG A 10 -1.30 11.18 8.85
N VAL A 11 -1.92 11.32 10.01
CA VAL A 11 -3.25 10.78 10.31
C VAL A 11 -4.14 11.90 10.82
N ARG A 12 -5.25 12.21 10.14
CA ARG A 12 -6.17 13.29 10.53
C ARG A 12 -7.17 12.84 11.60
N ALA A 13 -6.66 12.21 12.66
CA ALA A 13 -7.43 11.78 13.82
C ALA A 13 -6.64 12.04 15.11
N PRO A 14 -7.32 12.25 16.26
CA PRO A 14 -6.68 12.37 17.56
C PRO A 14 -5.86 11.13 17.95
N ILE A 15 -4.75 11.33 18.65
CA ILE A 15 -3.81 10.26 19.03
C ILE A 15 -4.44 9.12 19.83
N ASP A 16 -5.47 9.42 20.62
CA ASP A 16 -6.21 8.40 21.37
C ASP A 16 -7.05 7.51 20.47
N GLU A 17 -7.63 8.05 19.40
CA GLU A 17 -8.39 7.27 18.42
C GLU A 17 -7.46 6.37 17.61
N VAL A 18 -6.32 6.90 17.16
CA VAL A 18 -5.30 6.14 16.44
C VAL A 18 -4.73 5.02 17.33
N TRP A 19 -4.42 5.34 18.58
CA TRP A 19 -3.96 4.32 19.53
C TRP A 19 -4.99 3.24 19.77
N GLN A 20 -6.26 3.62 19.97
CA GLN A 20 -7.33 2.66 20.16
C GLN A 20 -7.48 1.74 18.94
N ALA A 21 -7.35 2.26 17.71
CA ALA A 21 -7.39 1.46 16.49
C ALA A 21 -6.22 0.47 16.35
N LEU A 22 -5.07 0.77 16.98
CA LEU A 22 -3.93 -0.14 17.04
C LEU A 22 -4.10 -1.24 18.08
N VAL A 23 -4.81 -1.01 19.18
CA VAL A 23 -4.88 -1.98 20.30
C VAL A 23 -6.25 -2.63 20.49
N ASP A 24 -7.29 -2.17 19.78
CA ASP A 24 -8.60 -2.80 19.80
C ASP A 24 -8.66 -3.98 18.81
N PRO A 25 -8.97 -5.20 19.26
CA PRO A 25 -9.00 -6.36 18.36
C PRO A 25 -10.13 -6.29 17.33
N GLY A 26 -11.20 -5.53 17.57
CA GLY A 26 -12.26 -5.27 16.58
C GLY A 26 -11.79 -4.34 15.46
N ALA A 27 -11.07 -3.28 15.82
CA ALA A 27 -10.44 -2.38 14.86
C ALA A 27 -9.40 -3.11 14.01
N LEU A 28 -8.50 -3.90 14.61
CA LEU A 28 -7.51 -4.69 13.88
C LEU A 28 -8.15 -5.63 12.86
N ARG A 29 -9.27 -6.28 13.21
CA ARG A 29 -10.01 -7.14 12.26
C ARG A 29 -10.65 -6.38 11.10
N THR A 30 -10.82 -5.07 11.25
CA THR A 30 -11.37 -4.19 10.22
C THR A 30 -10.29 -3.78 9.23
N TRP A 31 -9.15 -3.27 9.69
CA TRP A 31 -8.14 -2.65 8.82
C TRP A 31 -6.90 -3.50 8.52
N LEU A 32 -6.54 -4.46 9.40
CA LEU A 32 -5.29 -5.22 9.31
C LEU A 32 -5.52 -6.69 8.90
N SER A 33 -6.24 -7.46 9.73
CA SER A 33 -6.22 -8.93 9.67
C SER A 33 -7.60 -9.57 9.71
N GLU A 34 -7.68 -10.89 9.44
CA GLU A 34 -8.95 -11.62 9.59
C GLU A 34 -9.26 -11.90 11.06
N TYR A 35 -8.23 -12.30 11.81
CA TYR A 35 -8.31 -12.56 13.24
C TYR A 35 -7.31 -11.69 13.98
N ALA A 36 -7.71 -11.27 15.18
CA ALA A 36 -6.85 -10.51 16.09
C ALA A 36 -7.26 -10.79 17.54
N GLU A 37 -6.26 -10.96 18.40
CA GLU A 37 -6.41 -11.09 19.85
C GLU A 37 -5.42 -10.17 20.56
N VAL A 38 -5.95 -9.28 21.40
CA VAL A 38 -5.16 -8.30 22.15
C VAL A 38 -5.56 -8.35 23.61
N ASP A 39 -4.59 -8.58 24.49
CA ASP A 39 -4.74 -8.59 25.94
C ASP A 39 -3.46 -8.01 26.57
N LEU A 40 -3.39 -6.68 26.58
CA LEU A 40 -2.20 -5.95 27.02
C LEU A 40 -1.99 -6.08 28.55
N PRO A 41 -0.73 -6.18 29.02
CA PRO A 41 0.51 -6.05 28.26
C PRO A 41 1.07 -7.39 27.75
N SER A 42 0.25 -8.45 27.68
CA SER A 42 0.75 -9.81 27.49
C SER A 42 0.63 -10.33 26.06
N ARG A 43 -0.37 -9.88 25.31
CA ARG A 43 -0.75 -10.46 24.03
C ARG A 43 -1.10 -9.42 22.99
N TYR A 44 -0.53 -9.61 21.80
CA TYR A 44 -0.84 -8.85 20.59
C TYR A 44 -0.59 -9.78 19.39
N GLU A 45 -1.64 -10.37 18.87
CA GLU A 45 -1.59 -11.42 17.87
C GLU A 45 -2.58 -11.15 16.74
N PHE A 46 -2.17 -11.39 15.51
CA PHE A 46 -3.03 -11.26 14.34
C PHE A 46 -2.65 -12.28 13.26
N TRP A 47 -3.65 -12.84 12.58
CA TRP A 47 -3.47 -13.89 11.58
C TRP A 47 -4.68 -13.99 10.64
N GLY A 48 -4.68 -15.03 9.81
CA GLY A 48 -5.68 -15.34 8.80
C GLY A 48 -5.28 -14.87 7.42
N ARG A 49 -6.21 -14.94 6.47
CA ARG A 49 -5.93 -14.84 5.03
C ARG A 49 -5.35 -13.51 4.56
N TYR A 50 -5.47 -12.45 5.36
CA TYR A 50 -4.92 -11.12 5.06
C TYR A 50 -3.52 -10.89 5.65
N THR A 51 -2.97 -11.87 6.37
CA THR A 51 -1.68 -11.75 7.06
C THR A 51 -0.66 -12.69 6.42
N PRO A 52 0.54 -12.20 6.06
CA PRO A 52 1.66 -13.04 5.64
C PRO A 52 1.94 -14.16 6.63
N GLU A 53 1.99 -15.40 6.12
CA GLU A 53 2.07 -16.63 6.94
C GLU A 53 0.99 -16.72 8.04
N GLY A 54 -0.23 -16.27 7.72
CA GLY A 54 -1.34 -16.14 8.66
C GLY A 54 -2.08 -17.44 9.00
N ASP A 55 -1.47 -18.62 8.79
CA ASP A 55 -2.06 -19.90 9.22
C ASP A 55 -2.25 -19.99 10.74
N ARG A 56 -1.46 -19.20 11.48
CA ARG A 56 -1.48 -19.07 12.95
C ARG A 56 -0.86 -17.72 13.34
N PRO A 57 -1.08 -17.23 14.58
CA PRO A 57 -0.34 -16.06 15.06
C PRO A 57 1.16 -16.35 15.16
N ARG A 58 1.96 -15.34 14.82
CA ARG A 58 3.44 -15.39 14.79
C ARG A 58 4.09 -14.18 15.46
N GLN A 59 3.29 -13.40 16.17
CA GLN A 59 3.72 -12.20 16.85
C GLN A 59 3.98 -12.46 18.33
N ARG A 60 4.98 -11.77 18.88
CA ARG A 60 5.27 -11.76 20.31
C ARG A 60 5.38 -10.31 20.76
N LEU A 61 4.45 -9.88 21.59
CA LEU A 61 4.44 -8.52 22.11
C LEU A 61 5.73 -8.23 22.90
N LEU A 62 6.35 -7.08 22.63
CA LEU A 62 7.55 -6.60 23.30
C LEU A 62 7.24 -5.38 24.17
N LEU A 63 6.39 -4.46 23.68
CA LEU A 63 5.99 -3.24 24.36
C LEU A 63 4.61 -2.78 23.86
N ALA A 64 3.76 -2.33 24.76
CA ALA A 64 2.56 -1.56 24.43
C ALA A 64 2.31 -0.54 25.55
N ASP A 65 3.06 0.56 25.50
CA ASP A 65 3.00 1.62 26.52
C ASP A 65 3.39 2.96 25.90
N GLY A 66 2.95 4.07 26.48
CA GLY A 66 3.37 5.42 26.07
C GLY A 66 3.11 5.75 24.60
N LYS A 67 2.04 5.19 24.01
CA LYS A 67 1.71 5.32 22.57
C LYS A 67 2.75 4.71 21.62
N VAL A 68 3.50 3.74 22.14
CA VAL A 68 4.45 2.91 21.38
C VAL A 68 4.00 1.46 21.47
N LEU A 69 3.81 0.84 20.31
CA LEU A 69 3.56 -0.58 20.14
C LEU A 69 4.78 -1.21 19.47
N ARG A 70 5.37 -2.22 20.12
CA ARG A 70 6.50 -2.97 19.58
C ARG A 70 6.25 -4.46 19.72
N PHE A 71 6.45 -5.23 18.65
CA PHE A 71 6.31 -6.68 18.68
C PHE A 71 7.35 -7.34 17.76
N ALA A 72 7.79 -8.53 18.15
CA ALA A 72 8.55 -9.41 17.26
C ALA A 72 7.57 -10.14 16.34
N TRP A 73 7.93 -10.35 15.08
CA TRP A 73 7.15 -11.11 14.11
C TRP A 73 8.08 -12.04 13.31
N ILE A 74 7.84 -13.34 13.44
CA ILE A 74 8.56 -14.37 12.68
C ILE A 74 7.97 -14.43 11.26
N LEU A 75 8.81 -14.16 10.27
CA LEU A 75 8.52 -14.21 8.84
C LEU A 75 9.52 -15.13 8.14
N GLY A 76 9.04 -16.25 7.61
CA GLY A 76 9.88 -17.36 7.19
C GLY A 76 10.68 -17.90 8.37
N GLU A 77 12.01 -17.82 8.30
CA GLU A 77 12.92 -18.21 9.39
C GLU A 77 13.49 -17.00 10.16
N THR A 78 13.06 -15.78 9.83
CA THR A 78 13.64 -14.54 10.38
C THR A 78 12.72 -13.93 11.44
N GLU A 79 13.25 -13.66 12.64
CA GLU A 79 12.58 -12.81 13.61
C GLU A 79 12.80 -11.35 13.22
N THR A 80 11.72 -10.67 12.82
CA THR A 80 11.70 -9.22 12.60
C THR A 80 11.15 -8.52 13.84
N VAL A 81 11.39 -7.22 13.97
CA VAL A 81 10.80 -6.39 15.03
C VAL A 81 10.11 -5.21 14.38
N VAL A 82 8.82 -5.06 14.67
CA VAL A 82 8.00 -3.93 14.26
C VAL A 82 7.85 -2.97 15.42
N GLU A 83 7.97 -1.68 15.16
CA GLU A 83 7.63 -0.60 16.06
C GLU A 83 6.67 0.38 15.37
N ILE A 84 5.60 0.74 16.07
CA ILE A 84 4.68 1.81 15.72
C ILE A 84 4.66 2.79 16.89
N ALA A 85 5.05 4.03 16.67
CA ALA A 85 5.06 5.09 17.67
C ALA A 85 4.19 6.26 17.21
N LEU A 86 3.34 6.77 18.10
CA LEU A 86 2.47 7.91 17.81
C LEU A 86 2.92 9.16 18.57
N THR A 87 2.91 10.30 17.88
CA THR A 87 3.11 11.62 18.47
C THR A 87 1.98 12.56 18.08
N GLU A 88 1.64 13.48 18.97
CA GLU A 88 0.66 14.53 18.67
C GLU A 88 1.24 15.49 17.62
N ASP A 89 0.43 15.82 16.62
CA ASP A 89 0.71 16.86 15.62
C ASP A 89 -0.46 17.84 15.57
N GLY A 90 -0.49 18.76 16.53
CA GLY A 90 -1.62 19.66 16.74
C GLY A 90 -2.89 18.87 17.11
N GLY A 91 -3.93 18.94 16.25
CA GLY A 91 -5.16 18.15 16.39
C GLY A 91 -5.14 16.81 15.65
N ALA A 92 -4.01 16.48 15.01
CA ALA A 92 -3.79 15.28 14.23
C ALA A 92 -2.74 14.39 14.91
N THR A 93 -2.45 13.24 14.29
CA THR A 93 -1.43 12.30 14.77
C THR A 93 -0.36 12.09 13.72
N SER A 94 0.88 12.04 14.19
CA SER A 94 2.05 11.66 13.42
C SER A 94 2.44 10.24 13.83
N LEU A 95 2.31 9.29 12.90
CA LEU A 95 2.64 7.87 13.10
C LEU A 95 4.02 7.60 12.51
N SER A 96 4.94 7.12 13.35
CA SER A 96 6.23 6.59 12.93
C SER A 96 6.17 5.07 12.93
N PHE A 97 6.61 4.46 11.84
CA PHE A 97 6.73 3.01 11.69
C PHE A 97 8.20 2.66 11.47
N SER A 98 8.65 1.54 12.07
CA SER A 98 9.87 0.88 11.63
C SER A 98 9.77 -0.65 11.70
N GLN A 99 10.45 -1.34 10.79
CA GLN A 99 10.64 -2.79 10.88
C GLN A 99 12.08 -3.20 10.55
N THR A 100 12.69 -3.98 11.44
CA THR A 100 14.05 -4.51 11.28
C THR A 100 14.06 -5.89 10.64
N GLY A 101 15.16 -6.24 9.96
CA GLY A 101 15.35 -7.60 9.42
C GLY A 101 14.67 -7.84 8.07
N LEU A 102 14.32 -6.75 7.37
CA LEU A 102 13.81 -6.78 6.00
C LEU A 102 14.96 -6.69 4.97
N PRO A 103 14.78 -7.22 3.76
CA PRO A 103 15.75 -7.05 2.67
C PRO A 103 15.89 -5.58 2.26
N ASP A 104 17.01 -5.24 1.63
CA ASP A 104 17.16 -3.97 0.91
C ASP A 104 16.28 -3.94 -0.35
N TYR A 105 16.20 -2.77 -1.00
CA TYR A 105 15.40 -2.55 -2.20
C TYR A 105 15.69 -3.55 -3.33
N ALA A 106 16.96 -3.84 -3.59
CA ALA A 106 17.36 -4.74 -4.68
C ALA A 106 16.95 -6.19 -4.38
N ALA A 107 17.18 -6.66 -3.15
CA ALA A 107 16.77 -7.99 -2.72
C ALA A 107 15.24 -8.14 -2.64
N MET A 108 14.52 -7.07 -2.25
CA MET A 108 13.06 -7.02 -2.27
C MET A 108 12.52 -7.21 -3.70
N LEU A 109 13.09 -6.50 -4.70
CA LEU A 109 12.67 -6.65 -6.10
C LEU A 109 13.02 -8.01 -6.70
N ALA A 110 14.07 -8.67 -6.22
CA ALA A 110 14.46 -9.98 -6.70
C ALA A 110 13.50 -11.11 -6.24
N ASP A 111 12.83 -10.93 -5.10
CA ASP A 111 11.86 -11.90 -4.55
C ASP A 111 10.71 -11.18 -3.80
N PRO A 112 9.85 -10.45 -4.54
CA PRO A 112 8.85 -9.55 -3.95
C PRO A 112 7.69 -10.28 -3.26
N ASP A 113 7.53 -11.57 -3.54
CA ASP A 113 6.47 -12.41 -2.99
C ASP A 113 6.96 -13.33 -1.85
N SER A 114 8.24 -13.26 -1.48
CA SER A 114 8.72 -13.89 -0.26
C SER A 114 8.08 -13.27 0.99
N PRO A 115 8.00 -14.02 2.12
CA PRO A 115 7.46 -13.48 3.38
C PRO A 115 8.11 -12.18 3.85
N LEU A 116 9.39 -11.95 3.51
CA LEU A 116 10.10 -10.72 3.84
C LEU A 116 9.97 -9.66 2.75
N GLY A 117 10.06 -10.05 1.47
CA GLY A 117 10.00 -9.13 0.32
C GLY A 117 8.66 -8.39 0.22
N MET A 118 7.56 -9.05 0.60
CA MET A 118 6.24 -8.44 0.53
C MET A 118 5.93 -7.45 1.67
N MET A 119 6.80 -7.33 2.69
CA MET A 119 6.50 -6.55 3.90
C MET A 119 6.32 -5.06 3.62
N TYR A 120 7.07 -4.51 2.67
CA TYR A 120 6.95 -3.10 2.31
C TYR A 120 5.53 -2.79 1.80
N THR A 121 5.03 -3.55 0.82
CA THR A 121 3.70 -3.32 0.25
C THR A 121 2.58 -3.76 1.19
N PHE A 122 2.79 -4.81 1.99
CA PHE A 122 1.87 -5.18 3.07
C PHE A 122 1.64 -4.04 4.06
N TRP A 123 2.71 -3.42 4.55
CA TRP A 123 2.59 -2.30 5.49
C TRP A 123 2.11 -1.03 4.83
N ALA A 124 2.49 -0.76 3.58
CA ALA A 124 1.95 0.38 2.83
C ALA A 124 0.42 0.33 2.74
N LEU A 125 -0.14 -0.83 2.35
CA LEU A 125 -1.58 -1.04 2.29
C LEU A 125 -2.23 -1.02 3.68
N SER A 126 -1.64 -1.73 4.65
CA SER A 126 -2.22 -1.84 6.00
C SER A 126 -2.28 -0.48 6.71
N VAL A 127 -1.24 0.33 6.58
CA VAL A 127 -1.19 1.68 7.15
C VAL A 127 -2.17 2.61 6.44
N ALA A 128 -2.29 2.55 5.11
CA ALA A 128 -3.30 3.31 4.39
C ALA A 128 -4.72 2.96 4.88
N ASN A 129 -5.00 1.67 5.10
CA ASN A 129 -6.27 1.21 5.67
C ASN A 129 -6.47 1.65 7.14
N LEU A 130 -5.41 1.69 7.96
CA LEU A 130 -5.49 2.26 9.31
C LEU A 130 -5.90 3.73 9.25
N VAL A 131 -5.26 4.52 8.37
CA VAL A 131 -5.56 5.96 8.20
C VAL A 131 -7.00 6.16 7.76
N ASP A 132 -7.45 5.46 6.71
CA ASP A 132 -8.84 5.57 6.25
C ASP A 132 -9.83 5.08 7.33
N HIS A 133 -9.50 4.04 8.10
CA HIS A 133 -10.35 3.56 9.19
C HIS A 133 -10.60 4.63 10.26
N VAL A 134 -9.54 5.26 10.77
CA VAL A 134 -9.65 6.26 11.84
C VAL A 134 -10.19 7.60 11.35
N GLU A 135 -10.01 7.92 10.07
CA GLU A 135 -10.62 9.08 9.43
C GLU A 135 -12.09 8.84 9.01
N GLY A 136 -12.64 7.65 9.27
CA GLY A 136 -14.04 7.31 8.97
C GLY A 136 -14.33 7.14 7.48
N ARG A 137 -13.31 6.79 6.68
CA ARG A 137 -13.38 6.62 5.23
C ARG A 137 -13.54 5.14 4.85
N PRO A 138 -14.15 4.83 3.69
CA PRO A 138 -14.19 3.46 3.19
C PRO A 138 -12.78 2.94 2.92
N LEU A 139 -12.49 1.73 3.39
CA LEU A 139 -11.20 1.08 3.17
C LEU A 139 -11.03 0.64 1.72
N THR A 140 -9.78 0.46 1.32
CA THR A 140 -9.44 -0.36 0.15
C THR A 140 -9.41 -1.82 0.58
N ALA A 141 -9.74 -2.75 -0.33
CA ALA A 141 -9.63 -4.17 0.01
C ALA A 141 -8.24 -4.53 0.55
N ARG A 142 -8.23 -5.47 1.51
CA ARG A 142 -7.02 -6.15 1.95
C ARG A 142 -6.71 -7.28 0.97
N CYS A 143 -5.43 -7.56 0.76
CA CYS A 143 -5.00 -8.67 -0.07
C CYS A 143 -5.31 -10.02 0.58
N ASP A 144 -6.20 -10.82 -0.03
CA ASP A 144 -6.43 -12.21 0.37
C ASP A 144 -5.28 -13.09 -0.17
N LEU A 145 -4.33 -13.42 0.69
CA LEU A 145 -3.14 -14.22 0.37
C LEU A 145 -3.43 -15.70 0.13
N THR A 146 -4.71 -16.10 0.19
CA THR A 146 -5.17 -17.45 -0.12
C THR A 146 -5.93 -17.53 -1.44
N SER A 147 -6.10 -16.41 -2.14
CA SER A 147 -6.85 -16.33 -3.39
C SER A 147 -6.00 -15.78 -4.54
N PRO A 148 -5.98 -16.43 -5.71
CA PRO A 148 -5.36 -15.86 -6.90
C PRO A 148 -6.20 -14.76 -7.54
N LEU A 149 -7.41 -14.46 -7.04
CA LEU A 149 -8.28 -13.46 -7.63
C LEU A 149 -7.81 -12.05 -7.27
N MET A 150 -7.28 -11.33 -8.25
CA MET A 150 -6.81 -9.96 -8.11
C MET A 150 -7.71 -9.00 -8.88
N ASN A 151 -8.87 -8.71 -8.28
CA ASN A 151 -9.85 -7.75 -8.79
C ASN A 151 -10.38 -6.93 -7.60
N GLU A 152 -10.36 -5.61 -7.74
CA GLU A 152 -10.93 -4.68 -6.76
C GLU A 152 -11.83 -3.66 -7.45
N GLU A 153 -12.99 -3.39 -6.84
CA GLU A 153 -13.91 -2.35 -7.29
C GLU A 153 -14.04 -1.27 -6.24
N LEU A 154 -13.93 -0.02 -6.67
CA LEU A 154 -13.79 1.09 -5.76
C LEU A 154 -14.50 2.32 -6.34
N ARG A 155 -15.26 3.05 -5.52
CA ARG A 155 -15.90 4.30 -5.90
C ARG A 155 -15.00 5.47 -5.55
N ILE A 156 -14.91 6.44 -6.46
CA ILE A 156 -14.19 7.70 -6.26
C ILE A 156 -15.19 8.84 -6.48
N ASP A 157 -15.30 9.76 -5.52
CA ASP A 157 -16.17 10.94 -5.63
C ASP A 157 -15.54 12.05 -6.49
N ALA A 158 -15.20 11.71 -7.73
CA ALA A 158 -14.71 12.65 -8.74
C ALA A 158 -15.23 12.29 -10.14
N PRO A 159 -15.33 13.27 -11.05
CA PRO A 159 -15.68 13.03 -12.45
C PRO A 159 -14.72 12.05 -13.13
N ARG A 160 -15.27 11.19 -13.99
CA ARG A 160 -14.52 10.14 -14.68
C ARG A 160 -13.32 10.63 -15.47
N GLY A 161 -13.42 11.80 -16.11
CA GLY A 161 -12.29 12.40 -16.83
C GLY A 161 -11.15 12.84 -15.92
N GLU A 162 -11.43 13.25 -14.68
CA GLU A 162 -10.40 13.60 -13.70
C GLU A 162 -9.69 12.35 -13.16
N VAL A 163 -10.45 11.28 -12.89
CA VAL A 163 -9.89 9.98 -12.50
C VAL A 163 -9.05 9.40 -13.63
N TYR A 164 -9.54 9.44 -14.87
CA TYR A 164 -8.80 9.01 -16.04
C TYR A 164 -7.49 9.79 -16.22
N SER A 165 -7.54 11.12 -16.11
CA SER A 165 -6.32 11.94 -16.17
C SER A 165 -5.30 11.54 -15.11
N SER A 166 -5.77 11.14 -13.92
CA SER A 166 -4.89 10.77 -12.81
C SER A 166 -4.18 9.43 -13.00
N ILE A 167 -4.75 8.53 -13.82
CA ILE A 167 -4.11 7.26 -14.19
C ILE A 167 -3.33 7.33 -15.52
N ALA A 168 -3.70 8.23 -16.44
CA ALA A 168 -3.11 8.28 -17.79
C ALA A 168 -1.99 9.33 -17.94
N ASP A 169 -2.04 10.45 -17.20
CA ASP A 169 -1.00 11.48 -17.23
C ASP A 169 0.12 11.11 -16.23
N PRO A 170 1.36 10.82 -16.68
CA PRO A 170 2.45 10.43 -15.79
C PRO A 170 2.83 11.52 -14.78
N THR A 171 2.60 12.80 -15.11
CA THR A 171 2.83 13.90 -14.18
C THR A 171 1.80 13.85 -13.06
N VAL A 172 0.52 13.65 -13.38
CA VAL A 172 -0.53 13.54 -12.36
C VAL A 172 -0.36 12.25 -11.54
N PHE A 173 -0.01 11.15 -12.19
CA PHE A 173 0.26 9.86 -11.54
C PHE A 173 1.36 9.99 -10.48
N THR A 174 2.50 10.60 -10.85
CA THR A 174 3.65 10.82 -9.96
C THR A 174 3.26 11.59 -8.70
N ARG A 175 2.32 12.54 -8.81
CA ARG A 175 1.92 13.38 -7.69
C ARG A 175 1.30 12.56 -6.56
N TRP A 176 0.38 11.65 -6.87
CA TRP A 176 -0.37 10.92 -5.85
C TRP A 176 0.19 9.53 -5.54
N PHE A 177 0.88 8.88 -6.47
CA PHE A 177 1.27 7.47 -6.33
C PHE A 177 2.37 7.22 -5.28
N GLY A 178 3.17 8.24 -4.95
CA GLY A 178 4.28 8.10 -4.00
C GLY A 178 5.60 7.65 -4.65
N ALA A 179 5.59 7.39 -5.96
CA ALA A 179 6.78 7.13 -6.75
C ALA A 179 6.75 7.90 -8.08
N ARG A 180 7.93 8.28 -8.56
CA ARG A 180 8.12 8.88 -9.88
C ARG A 180 7.64 7.91 -10.95
N ILE A 181 6.85 8.41 -11.89
CA ILE A 181 6.43 7.67 -13.08
C ILE A 181 6.95 8.39 -14.33
N GLU A 182 7.55 7.63 -15.24
CA GLU A 182 7.83 8.09 -16.59
C GLU A 182 7.11 7.20 -17.60
N ALA A 183 6.45 7.82 -18.57
CA ALA A 183 5.70 7.08 -19.58
C ALA A 183 5.69 7.78 -20.93
N GLU A 184 5.64 6.98 -21.99
CA GLU A 184 5.28 7.39 -23.35
C GLU A 184 3.77 7.17 -23.51
N THR A 185 2.95 8.18 -23.27
CA THR A 185 1.47 8.06 -23.15
C THR A 185 0.76 7.82 -24.48
N HIS A 186 0.98 6.66 -25.08
CA HIS A 186 0.25 6.12 -26.23
C HIS A 186 0.30 4.58 -26.19
N VAL A 187 -0.62 3.92 -26.90
CA VAL A 187 -0.58 2.45 -27.04
C VAL A 187 0.75 2.02 -27.66
N GLY A 188 1.39 1.00 -27.06
CA GLY A 188 2.73 0.51 -27.39
C GLY A 188 3.88 1.29 -26.72
N GLY A 189 3.59 2.43 -26.10
CA GLY A 189 4.54 3.23 -25.34
C GLY A 189 4.97 2.53 -24.05
N ARG A 190 6.15 2.89 -23.55
CA ARG A 190 6.71 2.38 -22.30
C ARG A 190 6.13 3.09 -21.08
N TRP A 191 6.07 2.40 -19.97
CA TRP A 191 5.69 2.91 -18.65
C TRP A 191 6.66 2.34 -17.62
N ALA A 192 7.32 3.22 -16.86
CA ALA A 192 8.30 2.85 -15.85
C ALA A 192 7.98 3.52 -14.52
N MET A 193 8.11 2.75 -13.45
CA MET A 193 8.22 3.28 -12.09
C MET A 193 9.69 3.66 -11.87
N GLY A 194 9.94 4.96 -11.75
CA GLY A 194 11.27 5.57 -11.76
C GLY A 194 11.55 6.28 -13.07
N SER A 195 12.47 5.73 -13.87
CA SER A 195 12.93 6.33 -15.14
C SER A 195 12.91 5.31 -16.26
N LEU A 196 12.46 5.74 -17.45
CA LEU A 196 12.47 4.91 -18.67
C LEU A 196 13.88 4.54 -19.14
N GLU A 197 14.89 5.30 -18.71
CA GLU A 197 16.30 5.03 -19.03
C GLU A 197 16.90 3.95 -18.12
N ASN A 198 16.47 3.92 -16.85
CA ASN A 198 17.04 3.07 -15.81
C ASN A 198 16.23 1.81 -15.54
N ASP A 199 14.96 1.76 -15.98
CA ASP A 199 14.13 0.57 -15.89
C ASP A 199 14.53 -0.42 -16.99
N PRO A 200 15.09 -1.59 -16.65
CA PRO A 200 15.49 -2.58 -17.64
C PRO A 200 14.30 -3.18 -18.38
N ASP A 201 13.14 -3.27 -17.71
CA ASP A 201 11.99 -4.06 -18.15
C ASP A 201 10.68 -3.23 -18.02
N PRO A 202 10.58 -2.04 -18.66
CA PRO A 202 9.44 -1.17 -18.50
C PRO A 202 8.18 -1.80 -19.09
N ALA A 203 7.06 -1.66 -18.38
CA ALA A 203 5.77 -2.11 -18.85
C ALA A 203 5.36 -1.42 -20.16
N LYS A 204 4.43 -2.04 -20.90
CA LYS A 204 3.85 -1.49 -22.13
C LYS A 204 2.42 -1.06 -21.89
N ILE A 205 2.07 0.15 -22.33
CA ILE A 205 0.68 0.59 -22.40
C ILE A 205 0.00 -0.18 -23.54
N VAL A 206 -0.92 -1.09 -23.22
CA VAL A 206 -1.59 -1.94 -24.21
C VAL A 206 -3.02 -1.51 -24.51
N ASP A 207 -3.68 -0.85 -23.55
CA ASP A 207 -4.95 -0.16 -23.75
C ASP A 207 -4.84 1.27 -23.22
N LEU A 208 -5.37 2.24 -23.97
CA LEU A 208 -5.48 3.63 -23.56
C LEU A 208 -6.69 4.26 -24.25
N VAL A 209 -7.83 4.25 -23.56
CA VAL A 209 -9.11 4.74 -24.06
C VAL A 209 -9.55 5.91 -23.18
N PRO A 210 -9.62 7.14 -23.73
CA PRO A 210 -10.02 8.34 -22.98
C PRO A 210 -11.27 8.12 -22.13
N ASP A 211 -11.20 8.55 -20.88
CA ASP A 211 -12.28 8.50 -19.88
C ASP A 211 -12.83 7.08 -19.62
N SER A 212 -12.11 6.01 -19.97
CA SER A 212 -12.65 4.66 -19.89
C SER A 212 -11.66 3.61 -19.42
N LYS A 213 -10.44 3.55 -19.98
CA LYS A 213 -9.56 2.41 -19.72
C LYS A 213 -8.09 2.74 -19.90
N MET A 214 -7.26 2.17 -19.04
CA MET A 214 -5.82 2.02 -19.25
C MET A 214 -5.37 0.62 -18.84
N SER A 215 -4.46 0.02 -19.59
CA SER A 215 -3.84 -1.27 -19.23
C SER A 215 -2.34 -1.25 -19.47
N LEU A 216 -1.60 -1.84 -18.53
CA LEU A 216 -0.15 -2.04 -18.56
C LEU A 216 0.14 -3.54 -18.67
N ALA A 217 0.99 -3.93 -19.62
CA ALA A 217 1.51 -5.28 -19.76
C ALA A 217 3.00 -5.34 -19.37
N TYR A 218 3.34 -6.25 -18.47
CA TYR A 218 4.69 -6.52 -17.98
C TYR A 218 5.31 -7.71 -18.73
N GLU A 219 6.64 -7.84 -18.70
CA GLU A 219 7.36 -8.85 -19.52
C GLU A 219 7.02 -10.31 -19.17
N ASP A 220 6.63 -10.57 -17.92
CA ASP A 220 6.21 -11.89 -17.44
C ASP A 220 4.78 -12.28 -17.84
N GLY A 221 4.10 -11.43 -18.62
CA GLY A 221 2.74 -11.62 -19.08
C GLY A 221 1.68 -11.07 -18.13
N ILE A 222 2.08 -10.48 -16.99
CA ILE A 222 1.15 -9.81 -16.09
C ILE A 222 0.52 -8.60 -16.79
N VAL A 223 -0.79 -8.42 -16.62
CA VAL A 223 -1.52 -7.24 -17.09
C VAL A 223 -2.26 -6.60 -15.92
N ALA A 224 -1.95 -5.33 -15.65
CA ALA A 224 -2.69 -4.47 -14.73
C ALA A 224 -3.64 -3.57 -15.52
N SER A 225 -4.93 -3.53 -15.18
CA SER A 225 -5.96 -2.79 -15.92
C SER A 225 -6.83 -1.96 -14.99
N TRP A 226 -7.05 -0.71 -15.37
CA TRP A 226 -8.04 0.20 -14.77
C TRP A 226 -9.18 0.39 -15.76
N GLU A 227 -10.40 0.10 -15.33
CA GLU A 227 -11.63 0.34 -16.09
C GLU A 227 -12.53 1.32 -15.32
N LEU A 228 -13.02 2.34 -16.00
CA LEU A 228 -13.74 3.46 -15.42
C LEU A 228 -15.16 3.55 -15.99
N GLU A 229 -16.13 3.62 -15.08
CA GLU A 229 -17.55 3.80 -15.40
C GLU A 229 -18.14 4.95 -14.56
N ASP A 230 -19.12 5.68 -15.11
CA ASP A 230 -19.85 6.68 -14.32
C ASP A 230 -20.69 5.98 -13.24
N SER A 231 -20.63 6.46 -12.00
CA SER A 231 -21.35 5.85 -10.88
C SER A 231 -21.87 6.90 -9.91
N GLY A 232 -23.19 7.17 -9.97
CA GLY A 232 -23.91 7.97 -8.99
C GLY A 232 -23.34 9.37 -8.73
N GLY A 233 -22.79 10.03 -9.76
CA GLY A 233 -22.16 11.35 -9.66
C GLY A 233 -20.64 11.33 -9.52
N GLY A 234 -20.03 10.16 -9.25
CA GLY A 234 -18.58 9.95 -9.26
C GLY A 234 -18.19 8.87 -10.27
N THR A 235 -17.07 8.20 -10.00
CA THR A 235 -16.49 7.17 -10.86
C THR A 235 -16.43 5.83 -10.13
N LYS A 236 -16.89 4.76 -10.78
CA LYS A 236 -16.54 3.39 -10.41
C LYS A 236 -15.25 3.04 -11.14
N LEU A 237 -14.22 2.67 -10.39
CA LEU A 237 -12.97 2.12 -10.91
C LEU A 237 -12.93 0.63 -10.57
N THR A 238 -12.73 -0.20 -11.60
CA THR A 238 -12.42 -1.62 -11.46
C THR A 238 -10.95 -1.81 -11.80
N PHE A 239 -10.17 -2.30 -10.85
CA PHE A 239 -8.76 -2.62 -11.02
C PHE A 239 -8.56 -4.13 -11.06
N VAL A 240 -7.90 -4.64 -12.10
CA VAL A 240 -7.63 -6.06 -12.29
C VAL A 240 -6.16 -6.29 -12.56
N GLN A 241 -5.57 -7.25 -11.87
CA GLN A 241 -4.28 -7.83 -12.22
C GLN A 241 -4.52 -9.26 -12.72
N SER A 242 -3.94 -9.61 -13.87
CA SER A 242 -4.15 -10.91 -14.52
C SER A 242 -2.90 -11.36 -15.29
N GLY A 243 -2.93 -12.53 -15.92
CA GLY A 243 -1.84 -13.02 -16.76
C GLY A 243 -0.73 -13.79 -16.02
N PHE A 244 -0.79 -13.85 -14.69
CA PHE A 244 0.10 -14.67 -13.86
C PHE A 244 -0.42 -16.10 -13.64
N SER A 245 0.44 -16.96 -13.08
CA SER A 245 0.09 -18.31 -12.66
C SER A 245 -0.69 -18.29 -11.32
N GLU A 246 -1.86 -18.93 -11.27
CA GLU A 246 -2.66 -19.04 -10.03
C GLU A 246 -1.90 -19.74 -8.88
N GLY A 247 -0.90 -20.58 -9.21
CA GLY A 247 -0.08 -21.26 -8.20
C GLY A 247 1.03 -20.40 -7.60
N ASN A 248 1.30 -19.23 -8.19
CA ASN A 248 2.26 -18.25 -7.68
C ASN A 248 1.73 -16.82 -7.93
N PRO A 249 0.68 -16.39 -7.22
CA PRO A 249 0.11 -15.07 -7.43
C PRO A 249 1.08 -13.96 -6.96
N PRO A 250 1.23 -12.87 -7.73
CA PRO A 250 2.12 -11.74 -7.43
C PRO A 250 1.50 -10.79 -6.38
N TYR A 251 1.38 -11.27 -5.15
CA TYR A 251 0.75 -10.55 -4.04
C TYR A 251 1.48 -9.27 -3.66
N GLY A 252 2.81 -9.23 -3.75
CA GLY A 252 3.62 -8.05 -3.47
C GLY A 252 3.23 -6.88 -4.39
N MET A 253 3.14 -7.15 -5.69
CA MET A 253 2.68 -6.18 -6.70
C MET A 253 1.22 -5.78 -6.49
N TRP A 254 0.35 -6.76 -6.21
CA TRP A 254 -1.08 -6.50 -5.95
C TRP A 254 -1.30 -5.56 -4.75
N MET A 255 -0.62 -5.79 -3.63
CA MET A 255 -0.69 -4.92 -2.46
C MET A 255 -0.15 -3.53 -2.74
N GLY A 256 0.91 -3.40 -3.55
CA GLY A 256 1.43 -2.11 -3.99
C GLY A 256 0.43 -1.32 -4.83
N TRP A 257 -0.32 -2.00 -5.70
CA TRP A 257 -1.41 -1.36 -6.43
C TRP A 257 -2.57 -0.96 -5.52
N LEU A 258 -3.00 -1.84 -4.61
CA LEU A 258 -4.07 -1.53 -3.67
C LEU A 258 -3.72 -0.34 -2.76
N SER A 259 -2.47 -0.22 -2.29
CA SER A 259 -2.05 0.96 -1.52
C SER A 259 -2.08 2.23 -2.35
N GLY A 260 -1.67 2.17 -3.63
CA GLY A 260 -1.83 3.25 -4.58
C GLY A 260 -3.30 3.65 -4.79
N LEU A 261 -4.21 2.67 -4.97
CA LEU A 261 -5.64 2.94 -5.15
C LEU A 261 -6.27 3.64 -3.94
N ALA A 262 -5.82 3.33 -2.72
CA ALA A 262 -6.23 4.06 -1.52
C ALA A 262 -5.83 5.54 -1.63
N GLU A 263 -4.60 5.83 -2.03
CA GLU A 263 -4.12 7.21 -2.18
C GLU A 263 -4.77 7.93 -3.37
N LEU A 264 -5.03 7.26 -4.50
CA LEU A 264 -5.78 7.82 -5.63
C LEU A 264 -7.18 8.29 -5.19
N ARG A 265 -7.87 7.49 -4.38
CA ARG A 265 -9.17 7.90 -3.82
C ARG A 265 -9.00 9.15 -2.95
N ARG A 266 -7.98 9.18 -2.08
CA ARG A 266 -7.71 10.34 -1.20
C ARG A 266 -7.34 11.59 -2.00
N PHE A 267 -6.57 11.45 -3.09
CA PHE A 267 -6.19 12.52 -4.00
C PHE A 267 -7.40 13.28 -4.56
N HIS A 268 -8.48 12.56 -4.84
CA HIS A 268 -9.72 13.12 -5.38
C HIS A 268 -10.71 13.61 -4.31
N GLU A 269 -10.72 12.98 -3.12
CA GLU A 269 -11.81 13.18 -2.15
C GLU A 269 -11.44 14.04 -0.93
N VAL A 270 -10.15 14.30 -0.71
CA VAL A 270 -9.68 15.08 0.44
C VAL A 270 -9.32 16.49 -0.03
N ASP A 271 -9.91 17.52 0.58
CA ASP A 271 -9.59 18.92 0.28
C ASP A 271 -9.17 19.70 1.55
N PRO A 272 -7.99 20.34 1.59
CA PRO A 272 -6.89 20.17 0.64
C PRO A 272 -6.25 18.78 0.80
N TRP A 273 -5.94 18.13 -0.31
CA TRP A 273 -5.21 16.86 -0.31
C TRP A 273 -3.71 17.10 -0.05
N LEU A 274 -3.14 16.23 0.77
CA LEU A 274 -1.71 16.03 0.94
C LEU A 274 -1.49 14.52 1.08
N PRO A 275 -0.36 13.98 0.57
CA PRO A 275 0.01 12.60 0.81
C PRO A 275 -0.04 12.25 2.29
N ILE A 276 -0.53 11.05 2.61
CA ILE A 276 -0.43 10.51 3.97
C ILE A 276 1.03 10.26 4.35
N TRP A 277 1.84 9.90 3.37
CA TRP A 277 3.27 9.64 3.51
C TRP A 277 4.03 10.96 3.64
N VAL A 278 4.74 11.12 4.76
CA VAL A 278 5.60 12.27 5.04
C VAL A 278 7.05 11.93 4.73
N ASP A 279 7.46 10.71 5.06
CA ASP A 279 8.81 10.20 4.80
C ASP A 279 8.75 8.69 4.60
N VAL A 280 9.62 8.15 3.76
CA VAL A 280 9.74 6.72 3.47
C VAL A 280 11.22 6.40 3.28
N HIS A 281 11.73 5.46 4.08
CA HIS A 281 13.08 4.94 3.98
C HIS A 281 13.06 3.43 3.78
N LEU A 282 13.66 3.01 2.68
CA LEU A 282 13.98 1.62 2.38
C LEU A 282 15.42 1.59 1.88
N GLU A 283 16.27 0.81 2.55
CA GLU A 283 17.70 0.74 2.23
C GLU A 283 17.92 0.41 0.76
N GLY A 284 18.83 1.13 0.11
CA GLY A 284 19.17 0.90 -1.30
C GLY A 284 18.14 1.43 -2.30
N THR A 285 17.08 2.12 -1.85
CA THR A 285 16.12 2.77 -2.76
C THR A 285 16.84 3.82 -3.62
N PRO A 286 16.65 3.79 -4.96
CA PRO A 286 17.27 4.78 -5.85
C PRO A 286 16.85 6.22 -5.51
N GLU A 287 17.81 7.14 -5.56
CA GLU A 287 17.56 8.56 -5.36
C GLU A 287 16.53 9.07 -6.38
N GLY A 288 15.51 9.80 -5.90
CA GLY A 288 14.46 10.37 -6.73
C GLY A 288 13.40 9.38 -7.22
N LEU A 289 13.42 8.12 -6.76
CA LEU A 289 12.32 7.19 -7.01
C LEU A 289 11.06 7.59 -6.23
N ILE A 290 11.21 7.87 -4.93
CA ILE A 290 10.10 8.21 -4.04
C ILE A 290 9.75 9.70 -4.16
N THR A 291 8.46 10.01 -4.33
CA THR A 291 7.95 11.38 -4.53
C THR A 291 6.78 11.65 -3.59
N LEU A 292 7.01 12.43 -2.51
CA LEU A 292 6.04 12.63 -1.43
C LEU A 292 5.58 14.08 -1.25
N ASP A 293 6.01 15.01 -2.11
CA ASP A 293 5.68 16.43 -1.96
C ASP A 293 4.32 16.81 -2.58
N GLY A 294 3.67 15.89 -3.30
CA GLY A 294 2.37 16.08 -3.95
C GLY A 294 2.36 17.09 -5.10
N LYS A 295 3.56 17.48 -5.58
CA LYS A 295 3.73 18.53 -6.60
C LYS A 295 3.92 17.99 -8.00
#